data_AF-A0A9D5U0M2-F1
#
_entry.id   AF-A0A9D5U0M2-F1
#
_cell.length_a   1.000
_cell.length_b   1.000
_cell.length_c   1.000
_cell.angle_alpha   90.00
_cell.angle_beta   90.00
_cell.angle_gamma   90.00
#
_symmetry.space_group_name_H-M   'P 1'
#
loop_
_entity.id
_entity.type
_entity.pdbx_description
1 polymer ?
#
loop_
_entity_poly.entity_id
_entity_poly.type
_entity_poly.pdbx_seq_one_letter_code
_entity_poly.pdbx_strand_id
1 'polypeptide(L)'
;MQAMRLEQRDSVDPVQLAAQALGRAIQTSPEWREFESAQRAAQNDPELAMQRERLRRLSERWNRARAEGRGLPGKEALESASLQESVRGHELFRREQAAAGALVALLQEANRTISQLLEIDFAATAAPRGGCCG
;
A
#
# COMPACT_ATOMS: atom_id res chain seq x y z
N MET A 1 47.42 15.25 32.50
CA MET A 1 46.56 16.42 32.25
C MET A 1 45.72 16.15 31.02
N GLN A 2 44.40 16.31 31.18
CA GLN A 2 43.37 16.55 30.16
C GLN A 2 43.23 15.48 29.06
N ALA A 3 42.31 14.51 29.17
CA ALA A 3 40.85 14.64 29.15
C ALA A 3 40.34 15.34 27.89
N MET A 4 40.20 14.59 26.78
CA MET A 4 39.43 15.02 25.62
C MET A 4 39.02 13.84 24.73
N ARG A 5 38.14 12.96 25.25
CA ARG A 5 37.34 12.01 24.44
C ARG A 5 36.15 11.45 25.22
N LEU A 6 35.43 12.33 25.88
CA LEU A 6 34.02 12.19 26.23
C LEU A 6 33.43 13.44 25.55
N GLU A 7 32.56 13.41 24.55
CA GLU A 7 31.34 12.65 24.41
C GLU A 7 30.99 12.57 22.90
N GLN A 8 31.14 11.41 22.26
CA GLN A 8 30.22 11.09 21.15
C GLN A 8 28.92 10.68 21.83
N ARG A 9 28.11 11.66 22.21
CA ARG A 9 26.73 11.39 22.58
C ARG A 9 26.04 10.85 21.33
N ASP A 10 25.45 9.66 21.45
CA ASP A 10 24.38 9.16 20.60
C ASP A 10 23.20 10.15 20.61
N SER A 11 23.39 11.34 20.05
CA SER A 11 22.32 12.33 19.93
C SER A 11 21.40 11.82 18.83
N VAL A 12 20.28 11.20 19.24
CA VAL A 12 19.24 10.80 18.30
C VAL A 12 18.82 12.03 17.51
N ASP A 13 18.87 11.92 16.18
CA ASP A 13 18.50 13.00 15.27
C ASP A 13 17.05 13.46 15.58
N PRO A 14 16.82 14.75 15.92
CA PRO A 14 15.49 15.28 16.20
C PRO A 14 14.48 15.04 15.06
N VAL A 15 14.94 15.07 13.80
CA VAL A 15 14.09 14.79 12.63
C VAL A 15 13.67 13.32 12.64
N GLN A 16 14.59 12.41 12.95
CA GLN A 16 14.29 10.99 13.08
C GLN A 16 13.30 10.72 14.22
N LEU A 17 13.43 11.40 15.36
CA LEU A 17 12.48 11.29 16.47
C LEU A 17 11.07 11.76 16.07
N ALA A 18 10.97 12.89 15.37
CA ALA A 18 9.71 13.41 14.88
C ALA A 18 9.05 12.47 13.86
N ALA A 19 9.84 11.92 12.92
CA ALA A 19 9.35 10.95 11.95
C ALA A 19 8.84 9.66 12.62
N GLN A 20 9.55 9.17 13.64
CA GLN A 20 9.09 8.01 14.43
C GLN A 20 7.82 8.32 15.21
N ALA A 21 7.68 9.53 15.76
CA ALA A 21 6.47 9.95 16.46
C ALA A 21 5.27 10.02 15.50
N LEU A 22 5.46 10.58 14.30
CA LEU A 22 4.46 10.58 13.24
C LEU A 22 4.05 9.16 12.85
N GLY A 23 5.02 8.27 12.63
CA GLY A 23 4.75 6.86 12.29
C GLY A 23 3.91 6.16 13.37
N ARG A 24 4.24 6.36 14.65
CA ARG A 24 3.44 5.82 15.77
C ARG A 24 2.03 6.42 15.82
N ALA A 25 1.89 7.71 15.57
CA ALA A 25 0.57 8.36 15.54
C ALA A 25 -0.31 7.83 14.40
N ILE A 26 0.27 7.57 13.22
CA ILE A 26 -0.43 6.93 12.11
C ILE A 26 -0.84 5.51 12.52
N GLN A 27 0.05 4.73 13.14
CA GLN A 27 -0.27 3.35 13.56
C GLN A 27 -1.38 3.26 14.62
N THR A 28 -1.56 4.29 15.45
CA THR A 28 -2.64 4.32 16.46
C THR A 28 -3.94 4.92 15.93
N SER A 29 -3.93 5.47 14.70
CA SER A 29 -5.12 6.03 14.07
C SER A 29 -6.23 4.98 13.87
N PRO A 30 -7.50 5.40 13.85
CA PRO A 30 -8.61 4.52 13.47
C PRO A 30 -8.44 3.91 12.07
N GLU A 31 -7.94 4.70 11.12
CA GLU A 31 -7.76 4.30 9.71
C GLU A 31 -6.74 3.16 9.57
N TRP A 32 -5.61 3.25 10.28
CA TRP A 32 -4.61 2.18 10.29
C TRP A 32 -5.17 0.88 10.90
N ARG A 33 -5.86 0.99 12.04
CA ARG A 33 -6.44 -0.17 12.72
C ARG A 33 -7.51 -0.86 11.88
N GLU A 34 -8.37 -0.09 11.22
CA GLU A 34 -9.39 -0.63 10.34
C GLU A 34 -8.77 -1.28 9.10
N PHE A 35 -7.74 -0.66 8.49
CA PHE A 35 -6.99 -1.24 7.39
C PHE A 35 -6.34 -2.57 7.79
N GLU A 36 -5.64 -2.62 8.92
CA GLU A 36 -5.00 -3.83 9.42
C GLU A 36 -6.01 -4.94 9.76
N SER A 37 -7.18 -4.58 10.30
CA SER A 37 -8.27 -5.52 10.57
C SER A 37 -8.88 -6.07 9.28
N ALA A 38 -9.23 -5.19 8.33
CA ALA A 38 -9.86 -5.56 7.07
C ALA A 38 -8.91 -6.40 6.20
N GLN A 39 -7.62 -6.03 6.15
CA GLN A 39 -6.59 -6.81 5.46
C GLN A 39 -6.47 -8.21 6.05
N ARG A 40 -6.36 -8.34 7.38
CA ARG A 40 -6.30 -9.66 8.04
C ARG A 40 -7.55 -10.50 7.78
N ALA A 41 -8.73 -9.90 7.82
CA ALA A 41 -9.98 -10.59 7.51
C ALA A 41 -10.00 -11.10 6.06
N ALA A 42 -9.64 -10.25 5.10
CA ALA A 42 -9.59 -10.62 3.68
C ALA A 42 -8.51 -11.68 3.36
N GLN A 43 -7.37 -11.65 4.05
CA GLN A 43 -6.29 -12.64 3.87
C GLN A 43 -6.65 -14.01 4.46
N ASN A 44 -7.40 -14.04 5.55
CA ASN A 44 -7.80 -15.28 6.23
C ASN A 44 -9.08 -15.90 5.63
N ASP A 45 -9.72 -15.25 4.68
CA ASP A 45 -10.92 -15.76 4.03
C ASP A 45 -10.58 -16.72 2.88
N PRO A 46 -10.93 -18.01 3.00
CA PRO A 46 -10.52 -19.03 2.03
C PRO A 46 -11.24 -18.87 0.68
N GLU A 47 -12.46 -18.34 0.66
CA GLU A 47 -13.23 -18.14 -0.56
C GLU A 47 -12.61 -17.01 -1.40
N LEU A 48 -12.41 -15.85 -0.79
CA LEU A 48 -11.76 -14.70 -1.40
C LEU A 48 -10.33 -15.04 -1.85
N ALA A 49 -9.57 -15.78 -1.04
CA ALA A 49 -8.23 -16.24 -1.43
C ALA A 49 -8.26 -17.12 -2.68
N MET A 50 -9.18 -18.08 -2.76
CA MET A 50 -9.38 -18.93 -3.94
C MET A 50 -9.78 -18.11 -5.17
N GLN A 51 -10.72 -17.17 -5.02
CA GLN A 51 -11.17 -16.32 -6.12
C GLN A 51 -10.04 -15.42 -6.65
N ARG A 52 -9.25 -14.82 -5.75
CA ARG A 52 -8.07 -14.01 -6.09
C ARG A 52 -7.02 -14.82 -6.84
N GLU A 53 -6.72 -16.03 -6.37
CA GLU A 53 -5.74 -16.90 -7.02
C GLU A 53 -6.19 -17.33 -8.42
N ARG A 54 -7.47 -17.67 -8.59
CA ARG A 54 -8.03 -18.00 -9.90
C ARG A 54 -7.97 -16.79 -10.86
N LEU A 55 -8.25 -15.59 -10.35
CA LEU A 55 -8.18 -14.35 -11.12
C LEU A 55 -6.74 -14.03 -11.54
N ARG A 56 -5.77 -14.22 -10.64
CA ARG A 56 -4.34 -14.08 -10.94
C ARG A 56 -3.91 -15.01 -12.07
N ARG A 57 -4.27 -16.30 -12.00
CA ARG A 57 -3.94 -17.28 -13.04
C ARG A 57 -4.55 -16.94 -14.40
N LEU A 58 -5.79 -16.46 -14.42
CA LEU A 58 -6.46 -15.99 -15.64
C LEU A 58 -5.73 -14.77 -16.24
N SER A 59 -5.34 -13.83 -15.39
CA SER A 59 -4.62 -12.62 -15.79
C SER A 59 -3.23 -12.94 -16.35
N GLU A 60 -2.51 -13.88 -15.75
CA GLU A 60 -1.23 -14.38 -16.27
C GLU A 60 -1.38 -15.08 -17.62
N ARG A 61 -2.43 -15.89 -17.80
CA ARG A 61 -2.72 -16.50 -19.11
C ARG A 61 -3.04 -15.44 -20.15
N TRP A 62 -3.82 -14.43 -19.80
CA TRP A 62 -4.10 -13.30 -20.68
C TRP A 62 -2.81 -12.62 -21.12
N ASN A 63 -1.97 -12.24 -20.17
CA ASN A 63 -0.72 -11.53 -20.45
C ASN A 63 0.20 -12.34 -21.36
N ARG A 64 0.30 -13.66 -21.15
CA ARG A 64 1.04 -14.55 -22.05
C ARG A 64 0.44 -14.62 -23.44
N ALA A 65 -0.87 -14.84 -23.55
CA ALA A 65 -1.55 -14.89 -24.85
C ALA A 65 -1.33 -13.58 -25.63
N ARG A 66 -1.46 -12.44 -24.95
CA ARG A 66 -1.24 -11.11 -25.55
C ARG A 66 0.20 -10.91 -26.02
N ALA A 67 1.18 -11.35 -25.24
CA ALA A 67 2.60 -11.29 -25.61
C ALA A 67 2.91 -12.13 -26.86
N GLU A 68 2.15 -13.20 -27.08
CA GLU A 68 2.25 -14.08 -28.25
C GLU A 68 1.37 -13.62 -29.42
N GLY A 69 0.72 -12.46 -29.33
CA GLY A 69 -0.21 -11.95 -30.35
C GLY A 69 -1.54 -12.72 -30.44
N ARG A 70 -1.87 -13.52 -29.41
CA ARG A 70 -3.10 -14.32 -29.30
C ARG A 70 -4.12 -13.65 -28.37
N GLY A 71 -5.40 -13.89 -28.60
CA GLY A 71 -6.48 -13.57 -27.67
C GLY A 71 -6.80 -14.73 -26.74
N LEU A 72 -7.43 -14.46 -25.60
CA LEU A 72 -8.05 -15.52 -24.80
C LEU A 72 -9.31 -16.06 -25.51
N PRO A 73 -9.61 -17.36 -25.36
CA PRO A 73 -10.89 -17.91 -25.80
C PRO A 73 -12.06 -17.15 -25.15
N GLY A 74 -13.17 -16.95 -25.88
CA GLY A 74 -14.32 -16.18 -25.38
C GLY A 74 -14.89 -16.67 -24.04
N LYS A 75 -14.81 -17.98 -23.77
CA LYS A 75 -15.20 -18.58 -22.49
C LYS A 75 -14.32 -18.12 -21.33
N GLU A 76 -13.00 -18.00 -21.53
CA GLU A 76 -12.07 -17.54 -20.49
C GLU A 76 -12.20 -16.03 -20.23
N ALA A 77 -12.51 -15.25 -21.26
CA ALA A 77 -12.81 -13.82 -21.09
C ALA A 77 -14.06 -13.60 -20.25
N LEU A 78 -15.13 -14.37 -20.51
CA LEU A 78 -16.36 -14.34 -19.71
C LEU A 78 -16.14 -14.80 -18.27
N GLU A 79 -15.35 -15.87 -18.07
CA GLU A 79 -14.98 -16.36 -16.75
C GLU A 79 -14.18 -15.32 -15.96
N SER A 80 -13.23 -14.65 -16.60
CA SER A 80 -12.45 -13.56 -15.99
C SER A 80 -13.35 -12.41 -15.55
N ALA A 81 -14.28 -11.97 -16.41
CA ALA A 81 -15.22 -10.91 -16.06
C ALA A 81 -16.13 -11.30 -14.89
N SER A 82 -16.69 -12.52 -14.89
CA SER A 82 -17.53 -13.03 -13.80
C SER A 82 -16.76 -13.12 -12.48
N LEU A 83 -15.49 -13.53 -12.52
CA LEU A 83 -14.66 -13.66 -11.34
C LEU A 83 -14.22 -12.30 -10.79
N GLN A 84 -13.93 -11.34 -11.66
CA GLN A 84 -13.68 -9.95 -11.25
C GLN A 84 -14.90 -9.37 -10.53
N GLU A 85 -16.10 -9.60 -11.04
CA GLU A 85 -17.33 -9.13 -10.40
C GLU A 85 -17.56 -9.83 -9.04
N SER A 86 -17.33 -11.14 -8.97
CA SER A 86 -17.41 -11.91 -7.72
C SER A 86 -16.45 -11.36 -6.65
N VAL A 87 -15.18 -11.14 -7.01
CA VAL A 87 -14.18 -10.58 -6.08
C VAL A 87 -14.58 -9.17 -5.65
N ARG A 88 -15.04 -8.31 -6.57
CA ARG A 88 -15.47 -6.94 -6.26
C ARG A 88 -16.73 -6.91 -5.39
N GLY A 89 -17.63 -7.86 -5.57
CA GLY A 89 -18.85 -8.01 -4.79
C GLY A 89 -18.60 -8.58 -3.38
N HIS A 90 -17.47 -9.27 -3.17
CA HIS A 90 -17.14 -9.89 -1.89
C HIS A 90 -17.03 -8.85 -0.77
N GLU A 91 -17.74 -9.08 0.35
CA GLU A 91 -17.83 -8.11 1.45
C GLU A 91 -16.45 -7.75 2.01
N LEU A 92 -15.62 -8.74 2.28
CA LEU A 92 -14.28 -8.52 2.82
C LEU A 92 -13.36 -7.77 1.86
N PHE A 93 -13.52 -7.98 0.54
CA PHE A 93 -12.80 -7.21 -0.46
C PHE A 93 -13.22 -5.74 -0.44
N ARG A 94 -14.53 -5.48 -0.40
CA ARG A 94 -15.07 -4.11 -0.33
C ARG A 94 -14.63 -3.39 0.95
N ARG A 95 -14.65 -4.08 2.08
CA ARG A 95 -14.19 -3.57 3.37
C ARG A 95 -12.70 -3.21 3.32
N GLU A 96 -11.87 -4.11 2.79
CA GLU A 96 -10.44 -3.86 2.62
C GLU A 96 -10.19 -2.65 1.71
N GLN A 97 -10.88 -2.54 0.57
CA GLN A 97 -10.73 -1.40 -0.34
C GLN A 97 -11.17 -0.07 0.30
N ALA A 98 -12.26 -0.07 1.08
CA ALA A 98 -12.71 1.11 1.80
C ALA A 98 -11.69 1.55 2.87
N ALA A 99 -11.18 0.59 3.65
CA ALA A 99 -10.18 0.85 4.68
C ALA A 99 -8.84 1.33 4.08
N ALA A 100 -8.42 0.75 2.96
CA ALA A 100 -7.24 1.19 2.22
C ALA A 100 -7.41 2.62 1.70
N GLY A 101 -8.59 2.97 1.17
CA GLY A 101 -8.91 4.33 0.75
C GLY A 101 -8.83 5.35 1.89
N ALA A 102 -9.35 5.01 3.07
CA ALA A 102 -9.27 5.86 4.25
C ALA A 102 -7.81 6.05 4.73
N LEU A 103 -7.01 4.98 4.75
CA LEU A 103 -5.60 5.08 5.10
C LEU A 103 -4.82 5.93 4.09
N VAL A 104 -5.07 5.78 2.79
CA VAL A 104 -4.45 6.61 1.75
C VAL A 104 -4.80 8.09 1.95
N ALA A 105 -6.06 8.41 2.26
CA ALA A 105 -6.48 9.79 2.55
C ALA A 105 -5.73 10.37 3.75
N LEU A 106 -5.59 9.60 4.84
CA LEU A 106 -4.80 10.00 6.02
C LEU A 106 -3.33 10.28 5.65
N LEU A 107 -2.70 9.40 4.87
CA LEU A 107 -1.30 9.56 4.46
C LEU A 107 -1.10 10.75 3.51
N GLN A 108 -2.06 10.99 2.61
CA GLN A 108 -2.06 12.17 1.74
C GLN A 108 -2.19 13.46 2.54
N GLU A 109 -3.04 13.48 3.57
CA GLU A 109 -3.18 14.62 4.47
C GLU A 109 -1.89 14.92 5.22
N ALA A 110 -1.24 13.89 5.78
CA ALA A 110 0.04 14.02 6.44
C ALA A 110 1.11 14.57 5.48
N ASN A 111 1.21 14.02 4.27
CA ASN A 111 2.15 14.51 3.26
C ASN A 111 1.88 15.96 2.88
N ARG A 112 0.62 16.34 2.66
CA ARG A 112 0.23 17.72 2.33
C ARG A 112 0.61 18.68 3.44
N THR A 113 0.35 18.30 4.70
CA THR A 113 0.68 19.12 5.88
C THR A 113 2.18 19.33 5.98
N ILE A 114 2.99 18.27 5.84
CA ILE A 114 4.45 18.36 5.87
C ILE A 114 4.96 19.22 4.71
N SER A 115 4.43 19.01 3.51
CA SER A 115 4.81 19.77 2.32
C SER A 115 4.53 21.26 2.48
N GLN A 116 3.38 21.62 3.07
CA GLN A 116 3.03 23.01 3.39
C GLN A 116 3.98 23.63 4.43
N LEU A 117 4.34 22.89 5.48
CA LEU A 117 5.26 23.36 6.52
C LEU A 117 6.68 23.58 6.01
N LEU A 118 7.11 22.81 5.01
CA LEU A 118 8.44 22.89 4.43
C LEU A 118 8.51 23.75 3.16
N GLU A 119 7.37 24.22 2.65
CA GLU A 119 7.23 24.95 1.38
C GLU A 119 7.84 24.20 0.18
N ILE A 120 7.85 22.86 0.22
CA ILE A 120 8.33 21.97 -0.85
C ILE A 120 7.37 20.79 -1.00
N ASP A 121 7.36 20.15 -2.18
CA ASP A 121 6.71 18.84 -2.31
C ASP A 121 7.58 17.78 -1.62
N PHE A 122 7.23 17.43 -0.38
CA PHE A 122 8.04 16.52 0.44
C PHE A 122 8.20 15.15 -0.23
N ALA A 123 7.10 14.55 -0.71
CA ALA A 123 7.13 13.25 -1.35
C ALA A 123 7.94 13.25 -2.66
N ALA A 124 7.73 14.25 -3.53
CA ALA A 124 8.48 14.33 -4.79
C ALA A 124 9.96 14.65 -4.56
N THR A 125 10.29 15.44 -3.54
CA THR A 125 11.68 15.81 -3.21
C THR A 125 12.44 14.65 -2.56
N ALA A 126 11.78 13.85 -1.72
CA ALA A 126 12.35 12.69 -1.06
C ALA A 126 12.44 11.45 -1.97
N ALA A 127 11.69 11.44 -3.09
CA ALA A 127 11.73 10.34 -4.03
C ALA A 127 13.16 10.12 -4.56
N PRO A 128 13.65 8.86 -4.62
CA PRO A 128 14.95 8.58 -5.20
C PRO A 128 15.00 9.08 -6.64
N ARG A 129 16.03 9.86 -6.99
CA ARG A 129 16.28 10.30 -8.37
C ARG A 129 16.56 9.05 -9.22
N GLY A 130 15.54 8.59 -9.95
CA GLY A 130 15.59 7.36 -10.76
C GLY A 130 14.58 6.28 -10.35
N GLY A 131 13.80 6.49 -9.28
CA GLY A 131 12.70 5.62 -8.91
C GLY A 131 11.46 5.83 -9.77
N CYS A 132 11.57 5.56 -11.07
CA CYS A 132 10.39 5.37 -11.91
C CYS A 132 9.74 4.04 -11.50
N CYS A 133 8.66 4.10 -10.74
CA CYS A 133 7.69 3.02 -10.68
C CYS A 133 6.44 3.47 -11.43
N GLY A 134 6.40 2.99 -12.68
CA GLY A 134 5.28 2.90 -13.59
C GLY A 134 5.71 1.88 -14.64
#